data_AF-A0A9W3CPQ5-F1
#
_entry.id   AF-A0A9W3CPQ5-F1
#
_cell.length_a   1.000
_cell.length_b   1.000
_cell.length_c   1.000
_cell.angle_alpha   90.00
_cell.angle_beta   90.00
_cell.angle_gamma   90.00
#
_symmetry.space_group_name_H-M   'P 1'
#
loop_
_entity.id
_entity.type
_entity.pdbx_description
1 polymer ?
#
loop_
_entity_poly.entity_id
_entity_poly.type
_entity_poly.pdbx_seq_one_letter_code
_entity_poly.pdbx_strand_id
1 'polypeptide(L)'
;MVNPPYSISDDDDDDYPPKISPTRRVFNLNLCRNKPDPKVFLDEAWILLEPALTSILHEENLDRFCFAEISQAVDKTSCNPSSSEDLSNLIVDVCGTYISTTLQSLAVHCNDDDPSLLLLPLEKFWLEFPKKLRFICEIAGAGGPNLWELGLNLLPRKLFLASQICDKVRTFILLRVTDQRLGKPVNMSQLENLMYMFRWNPFRDSGFLKKPFLDSTAEFYAAEAKQVLEQSSDLPQYLKYVDRRVGEETKKCINLPLFSCFQDELLEVVNRELLGVHARALLEKGFEKLMDERPWEALRMMYDLFSQAGLVCHIKDALSSYICQTVEKILKEEGSSLAEFKAHVGKICCTYFAEDPLLEMTFHKFFEGLGVYVSPGSSPFRDPSADEMYRSPHWLF
;
A
#
# COMPACT_ATOMS: atom_id res chain seq x y z
N MET A 1 37.96 -32.67 -70.70
CA MET A 1 38.38 -34.08 -70.59
C MET A 1 37.13 -34.92 -70.62
N VAL A 2 37.06 -35.82 -71.61
CA VAL A 2 36.14 -36.96 -71.76
C VAL A 2 34.67 -36.64 -72.10
N ASN A 3 34.20 -37.46 -73.04
CA ASN A 3 33.02 -37.41 -73.89
C ASN A 3 31.77 -38.09 -73.27
N PRO A 4 30.59 -38.00 -73.93
CA PRO A 4 29.24 -38.40 -73.49
C PRO A 4 28.99 -39.92 -73.80
N PRO A 5 27.83 -40.48 -74.24
CA PRO A 5 26.40 -40.08 -74.41
C PRO A 5 25.37 -41.20 -74.06
N TYR A 6 24.15 -41.12 -74.66
CA TYR A 6 23.06 -42.11 -74.83
C TYR A 6 21.88 -42.00 -73.84
N SER A 7 20.59 -42.12 -74.20
CA SER A 7 19.82 -42.07 -75.47
C SER A 7 18.38 -42.51 -75.16
N ILE A 8 17.40 -41.98 -75.92
CA ILE A 8 16.15 -42.63 -76.42
C ILE A 8 15.09 -42.92 -75.32
N SER A 9 13.83 -42.46 -75.44
CA SER A 9 12.89 -42.82 -76.50
C SER A 9 11.83 -41.75 -76.84
N ASP A 10 11.65 -41.59 -78.15
CA ASP A 10 10.47 -41.11 -78.89
C ASP A 10 9.22 -41.95 -78.54
N ASP A 11 7.95 -41.59 -78.77
CA ASP A 11 7.32 -41.09 -79.99
C ASP A 11 5.85 -40.66 -79.69
N ASP A 12 5.27 -40.00 -80.70
CA ASP A 12 3.85 -39.98 -81.10
C ASP A 12 2.97 -38.73 -80.83
N ASP A 13 2.82 -38.01 -81.94
CA ASP A 13 1.75 -37.11 -82.37
C ASP A 13 0.32 -37.66 -82.12
N ASP A 14 -0.62 -36.78 -81.75
CA ASP A 14 -1.77 -36.41 -82.61
C ASP A 14 -2.89 -35.64 -81.85
N ASP A 15 -3.19 -34.47 -82.42
CA ASP A 15 -4.52 -33.92 -82.74
C ASP A 15 -5.57 -33.69 -81.63
N TYR A 16 -5.90 -32.41 -81.31
CA TYR A 16 -7.28 -31.91 -81.03
C TYR A 16 -7.29 -30.35 -80.97
N PRO A 17 -8.38 -29.68 -81.40
CA PRO A 17 -8.44 -28.26 -81.80
C PRO A 17 -8.57 -27.26 -80.62
N PRO A 18 -8.38 -25.95 -80.84
CA PRO A 18 -8.42 -24.96 -79.76
C PRO A 18 -9.81 -24.86 -79.12
N LYS A 19 -9.90 -25.24 -77.84
CA LYS A 19 -11.09 -25.08 -77.00
C LYS A 19 -11.41 -23.58 -76.84
N ILE A 20 -12.47 -23.13 -77.52
CA ILE A 20 -13.16 -21.88 -77.21
C ILE A 20 -13.74 -22.02 -75.80
N SER A 21 -13.12 -21.36 -74.83
CA SER A 21 -13.69 -21.25 -73.48
C SER A 21 -14.82 -20.20 -73.50
N PRO A 22 -15.96 -20.47 -72.83
CA PRO A 22 -17.07 -19.52 -72.81
C PRO A 22 -16.64 -18.28 -72.01
N THR A 23 -16.82 -17.11 -72.61
CA THR A 23 -16.65 -15.82 -71.92
C THR A 23 -17.62 -15.79 -70.74
N ARG A 24 -17.08 -15.98 -69.53
CA ARG A 24 -17.82 -15.81 -68.28
C ARG A 24 -18.21 -14.34 -68.17
N ARG A 25 -19.44 -14.01 -68.56
CA ARG A 25 -20.03 -12.70 -68.26
C ARG A 25 -20.14 -12.60 -66.75
N VAL A 26 -19.23 -11.86 -66.12
CA VAL A 26 -19.35 -11.45 -64.73
C VAL A 26 -20.48 -10.43 -64.71
N PHE A 27 -21.68 -10.87 -64.32
CA PHE A 27 -22.71 -9.93 -63.89
C PHE A 27 -22.24 -9.32 -62.58
N ASN A 28 -21.66 -8.12 -62.65
CA ASN A 28 -21.47 -7.30 -61.48
C ASN A 28 -22.87 -6.81 -61.09
N LEU A 29 -23.56 -7.61 -60.28
CA LEU A 29 -24.70 -7.13 -59.51
C LEU A 29 -24.14 -6.13 -58.51
N ASN A 30 -23.99 -4.88 -58.96
CA ASN A 30 -24.02 -3.73 -58.09
C ASN A 30 -25.41 -3.69 -57.45
N LEU A 31 -25.63 -4.57 -56.47
CA LEU A 31 -26.53 -4.26 -55.38
C LEU A 31 -25.90 -3.04 -54.72
N CYS A 32 -26.35 -1.85 -55.13
CA CYS A 32 -26.30 -0.67 -54.29
C CYS A 32 -27.11 -0.99 -53.03
N ARG A 33 -26.56 -1.80 -52.12
CA ARG A 33 -26.88 -1.65 -50.71
C ARG A 33 -26.29 -0.30 -50.37
N ASN A 34 -27.14 0.73 -50.35
CA ASN A 34 -26.86 1.92 -49.57
C ASN A 34 -26.39 1.39 -48.22
N LYS A 35 -25.09 1.48 -47.91
CA LYS A 35 -24.62 1.14 -46.58
C LYS A 35 -25.42 2.08 -45.66
N PRO A 36 -26.25 1.55 -44.74
CA PRO A 36 -27.04 2.41 -43.87
C PRO A 36 -26.07 3.34 -43.15
N ASP A 37 -26.48 4.59 -42.96
CA ASP A 37 -25.68 5.58 -42.24
C ASP A 37 -25.28 4.97 -40.88
N PRO A 38 -23.98 4.95 -40.51
CA PRO A 38 -23.52 4.47 -39.22
C PRO A 38 -24.31 5.01 -38.02
N LYS A 39 -24.88 6.22 -38.14
CA LYS A 39 -25.77 6.80 -37.12
C LYS A 39 -27.05 6.01 -36.90
N VAL A 40 -27.64 5.44 -37.94
CA VAL A 40 -28.87 4.65 -37.85
C VAL A 40 -28.64 3.41 -36.98
N PHE A 41 -27.50 2.74 -37.14
CA PHE A 41 -27.16 1.59 -36.30
C PHE A 41 -26.92 2.00 -34.85
N LEU A 42 -26.27 3.14 -34.61
CA LEU A 42 -26.08 3.69 -33.26
C LEU A 42 -27.41 4.01 -32.59
N ASP A 43 -28.32 4.70 -33.28
CA ASP A 43 -29.63 5.08 -32.76
C ASP A 43 -30.49 3.83 -32.47
N GLU A 44 -30.52 2.85 -33.38
CA GLU A 44 -31.22 1.57 -33.18
C GLU A 44 -30.70 0.82 -31.95
N ALA A 45 -29.38 0.76 -31.77
CA ALA A 45 -28.77 0.11 -30.62
C ALA A 45 -29.08 0.89 -29.33
N TRP A 46 -29.01 2.22 -29.35
CA TRP A 46 -29.25 3.06 -28.18
C TRP A 46 -30.70 2.99 -27.68
N ILE A 47 -31.68 2.99 -28.59
CA ILE A 47 -33.11 2.86 -28.25
C ILE A 47 -33.39 1.58 -27.45
N LEU A 48 -32.68 0.49 -27.75
CA LEU A 48 -32.82 -0.79 -27.06
C LEU A 48 -31.98 -0.85 -25.78
N LEU A 49 -30.77 -0.28 -25.82
CA LEU A 49 -29.80 -0.38 -24.73
C LEU A 49 -30.12 0.57 -23.57
N GLU A 50 -30.45 1.84 -23.83
CA GLU A 50 -30.67 2.86 -22.79
C GLU A 50 -31.70 2.44 -21.71
N PRO A 51 -32.88 1.91 -22.06
CA PRO A 51 -33.86 1.48 -21.05
C PRO A 51 -33.36 0.28 -20.23
N ALA A 52 -32.64 -0.64 -20.87
CA ALA A 52 -32.04 -1.79 -20.19
C ALA A 52 -30.94 -1.35 -19.21
N LEU A 53 -30.06 -0.44 -19.63
CA LEU A 53 -29.03 0.16 -18.76
C LEU A 53 -29.67 0.83 -17.54
N THR A 54 -30.70 1.64 -17.76
CA THR A 54 -31.39 2.35 -16.69
C THR A 54 -32.00 1.39 -15.68
N SER A 55 -32.65 0.32 -16.15
CA SER A 55 -33.20 -0.72 -15.28
C SER A 55 -32.14 -1.51 -14.52
N ILE A 56 -30.99 -1.81 -15.14
CA ILE A 56 -29.86 -2.47 -14.45
C ILE A 56 -29.31 -1.58 -13.34
N LEU A 57 -29.13 -0.28 -13.61
CA LEU A 57 -28.59 0.66 -12.64
C LEU A 57 -29.53 0.83 -11.44
N HIS A 58 -30.84 0.90 -11.68
CA HIS A 58 -31.86 1.11 -10.63
C HIS A 58 -32.42 -0.19 -10.02
N GLU A 59 -31.88 -1.35 -10.38
CA GLU A 59 -32.36 -2.68 -9.90
C GLU A 59 -33.85 -2.92 -10.21
N GLU A 60 -34.30 -2.45 -11.38
CA GLU A 60 -35.66 -2.69 -11.88
C GLU A 60 -35.79 -4.08 -12.52
N ASN A 61 -37.03 -4.52 -12.75
CA ASN A 61 -37.33 -5.79 -13.42
C ASN A 61 -36.76 -5.81 -14.86
N LEU A 62 -36.05 -6.89 -15.20
CA LEU A 62 -35.35 -7.08 -16.47
C LEU A 62 -36.08 -8.00 -17.47
N ASP A 63 -37.20 -8.63 -17.08
CA ASP A 63 -37.91 -9.65 -17.88
C ASP A 63 -38.45 -9.09 -19.21
N ARG A 64 -38.61 -7.77 -19.30
CA ARG A 64 -39.07 -7.06 -20.50
C ARG A 64 -38.00 -6.92 -21.58
N PHE A 65 -36.74 -7.24 -21.30
CA PHE A 65 -35.63 -7.04 -22.23
C PHE A 65 -35.15 -8.34 -22.86
N CYS A 66 -35.02 -8.33 -24.19
CA CYS A 66 -34.36 -9.41 -24.91
C CYS A 66 -32.87 -9.07 -25.06
N PHE A 67 -32.02 -9.53 -24.14
CA PHE A 67 -30.58 -9.23 -24.18
C PHE A 67 -29.89 -9.71 -25.47
N ALA A 68 -30.37 -10.80 -26.08
CA ALA A 68 -29.85 -11.27 -27.36
C ALA A 68 -30.12 -10.27 -28.50
N GLU A 69 -31.29 -9.63 -28.52
CA GLU A 69 -31.61 -8.58 -29.49
C GLU A 69 -30.78 -7.31 -29.24
N ILE A 70 -30.61 -6.92 -27.98
CA ILE A 70 -29.78 -5.77 -27.59
C ILE A 70 -28.34 -6.01 -28.03
N SER A 71 -27.72 -7.12 -27.65
CA SER A 71 -26.35 -7.44 -28.02
C SER A 71 -26.18 -7.54 -29.54
N GLN A 72 -27.14 -8.11 -30.27
CA GLN A 72 -27.09 -8.14 -31.73
C GLN A 72 -27.16 -6.73 -32.35
N ALA A 73 -27.99 -5.83 -31.80
CA ALA A 73 -28.07 -4.45 -32.25
C ALA A 73 -26.74 -3.71 -31.98
N VAL A 74 -26.16 -3.92 -30.80
CA VAL A 74 -24.87 -3.33 -30.44
C VAL A 74 -23.73 -3.88 -31.29
N ASP A 75 -23.70 -5.19 -31.58
CA ASP A 75 -22.70 -5.79 -32.47
C ASP A 75 -22.68 -5.16 -33.86
N LYS A 76 -23.85 -4.71 -34.38
CA LYS A 76 -23.90 -3.98 -35.66
C LYS A 76 -23.19 -2.63 -35.58
N THR A 77 -23.19 -1.97 -34.42
CA THR A 77 -22.48 -0.68 -34.21
C THR A 77 -20.97 -0.85 -34.15
N SER A 78 -20.49 -2.02 -33.70
CA SER A 78 -19.05 -2.34 -33.62
C SER A 78 -18.34 -2.37 -34.98
N CYS A 79 -19.10 -2.43 -36.08
CA CYS A 79 -18.57 -2.37 -37.43
C CYS A 79 -17.94 -1.01 -37.78
N ASN A 80 -18.20 0.05 -37.00
CA ASN A 80 -17.59 1.36 -37.14
C ASN A 80 -16.95 1.81 -35.82
N PRO A 81 -15.62 2.04 -35.77
CA PRO A 81 -14.94 2.52 -34.57
C PRO A 81 -15.52 3.80 -33.96
N SER A 82 -15.91 4.77 -34.79
CA SER A 82 -16.48 6.04 -34.28
C SER A 82 -17.84 5.83 -33.61
N SER A 83 -18.71 5.01 -34.20
CA SER A 83 -20.02 4.70 -33.61
C SER A 83 -19.88 3.88 -32.32
N SER A 84 -18.87 3.01 -32.23
CA SER A 84 -18.56 2.27 -31.01
C SER A 84 -18.02 3.18 -29.88
N GLU A 85 -17.23 4.19 -30.22
CA GLU A 85 -16.76 5.21 -29.28
C GLU A 85 -17.92 6.09 -28.79
N ASP A 86 -18.78 6.56 -29.70
CA ASP A 86 -19.98 7.32 -29.35
C ASP A 86 -20.92 6.54 -28.41
N LEU A 87 -21.16 5.25 -28.71
CA LEU A 87 -21.95 4.38 -27.83
C LEU A 87 -21.33 4.25 -26.44
N SER A 88 -20.01 4.08 -26.37
CA SER A 88 -19.29 3.98 -25.09
C SER A 88 -19.43 5.27 -24.28
N ASN A 89 -19.33 6.43 -24.93
CA ASN A 89 -19.52 7.74 -24.29
C ASN A 89 -20.95 7.90 -23.76
N LEU A 90 -21.98 7.48 -24.51
CA LEU A 90 -23.37 7.52 -24.06
C LEU A 90 -23.59 6.63 -22.81
N ILE A 91 -23.02 5.42 -22.79
CA ILE A 91 -23.08 4.52 -21.62
C ILE A 91 -22.41 5.17 -20.41
N VAL A 92 -21.23 5.77 -20.62
CA VAL A 92 -20.44 6.47 -19.60
C VAL A 92 -21.22 7.66 -19.03
N ASP A 93 -21.93 8.42 -19.87
CA ASP A 93 -22.75 9.56 -19.46
C ASP A 93 -23.97 9.14 -18.63
N VAL A 94 -24.67 8.07 -19.01
CA VAL A 94 -25.78 7.50 -18.23
C VAL A 94 -25.28 7.01 -16.87
N CYS A 95 -24.18 6.24 -16.84
CA CYS A 95 -23.55 5.80 -15.60
C CYS A 95 -23.11 6.98 -14.72
N GLY A 96 -22.50 7.99 -15.34
CA GLY A 96 -22.03 9.20 -14.65
C GLY A 96 -23.16 10.01 -14.04
N THR A 97 -24.31 10.09 -14.71
CA THR A 97 -25.53 10.73 -14.21
C THR A 97 -26.10 9.96 -13.02
N TYR A 98 -26.26 8.64 -13.15
CA TYR A 98 -26.71 7.77 -12.07
C TYR A 98 -25.84 7.88 -10.81
N ILE A 99 -24.51 7.84 -10.98
CA ILE A 99 -23.57 8.02 -9.86
C ILE A 99 -23.77 9.40 -9.21
N SER A 100 -23.84 10.46 -10.03
CA SER A 100 -23.95 11.83 -9.51
C SER A 100 -25.24 12.01 -8.69
N THR A 101 -26.37 11.53 -9.21
CA THR A 101 -27.67 11.58 -8.52
C THR A 101 -27.65 10.76 -7.23
N THR A 102 -27.07 9.55 -7.25
CA THR A 102 -26.96 8.70 -6.06
C THR A 102 -26.10 9.35 -4.98
N LEU A 103 -24.94 9.90 -5.36
CA LEU A 103 -24.08 10.62 -4.42
C LEU A 103 -24.78 11.87 -3.86
N GLN A 104 -25.54 12.61 -4.69
CA GLN A 104 -26.33 13.75 -4.21
C GLN A 104 -27.41 13.35 -3.20
N SER A 105 -28.09 12.22 -3.41
CA SER A 105 -29.07 11.72 -2.43
C SER A 105 -28.40 11.30 -1.12
N LEU A 106 -27.22 10.69 -1.18
CA LEU A 106 -26.45 10.30 0.00
C LEU A 106 -25.89 11.51 0.75
N ALA A 107 -25.50 12.55 0.03
CA ALA A 107 -24.95 13.78 0.57
C ALA A 107 -25.87 14.46 1.61
N VAL A 108 -27.19 14.27 1.51
CA VAL A 108 -28.17 14.79 2.48
C VAL A 108 -27.87 14.28 3.90
N HIS A 109 -27.37 13.05 4.02
CA HIS A 109 -27.10 12.38 5.30
C HIS A 109 -25.71 12.71 5.89
N CYS A 110 -24.92 13.58 5.25
CA CYS A 110 -23.59 13.93 5.78
C CYS A 110 -23.64 14.63 7.15
N ASN A 111 -24.72 15.38 7.41
CA ASN A 111 -24.90 16.13 8.65
C ASN A 111 -25.69 15.39 9.71
N ASP A 112 -26.15 14.17 9.42
CA ASP A 112 -26.87 13.36 10.40
C ASP A 112 -25.93 12.90 11.53
N ASP A 113 -26.51 12.76 12.72
CA ASP A 113 -25.82 12.29 13.92
C ASP A 113 -25.42 10.81 13.81
N ASP A 114 -26.23 9.99 13.15
CA ASP A 114 -25.93 8.59 12.89
C ASP A 114 -25.14 8.43 11.57
N PRO A 115 -23.84 8.10 11.62
CA PRO A 115 -23.03 7.92 10.42
C PRO A 115 -23.49 6.74 9.56
N SER A 116 -24.23 5.78 10.14
CA SER A 116 -24.66 4.56 9.46
C SER A 116 -25.62 4.85 8.30
N LEU A 117 -26.39 5.95 8.40
CA LEU A 117 -27.30 6.41 7.36
C LEU A 117 -26.58 6.78 6.06
N LEU A 118 -25.35 7.28 6.15
CA LEU A 118 -24.50 7.56 4.98
C LEU A 118 -23.63 6.35 4.62
N LEU A 119 -22.95 5.77 5.61
CA LEU A 119 -21.84 4.84 5.37
C LEU A 119 -22.32 3.50 4.82
N LEU A 120 -23.43 2.94 5.33
CA LEU A 120 -23.93 1.64 4.86
C LEU A 120 -24.42 1.72 3.41
N PRO A 121 -25.24 2.72 3.01
CA PRO A 121 -25.63 2.85 1.61
C PRO A 121 -24.46 3.17 0.69
N LEU A 122 -23.49 3.99 1.13
CA LEU A 122 -22.31 4.32 0.34
C LEU A 122 -21.42 3.08 0.12
N GLU A 123 -21.17 2.30 1.16
CA GLU A 123 -20.41 1.05 1.10
C GLU A 123 -21.09 0.06 0.14
N LYS A 124 -22.40 -0.15 0.30
CA LYS A 124 -23.17 -1.00 -0.62
C LYS A 124 -23.06 -0.50 -2.05
N PHE A 125 -23.29 0.79 -2.28
CA PHE A 125 -23.23 1.39 -3.61
C PHE A 125 -21.87 1.18 -4.28
N TRP A 126 -20.80 1.38 -3.53
CA TRP A 126 -19.43 1.18 -4.01
C TRP A 126 -19.12 -0.27 -4.40
N LEU A 127 -19.62 -1.24 -3.64
CA LEU A 127 -19.41 -2.66 -3.91
C LEU A 127 -20.29 -3.20 -5.06
N GLU A 128 -21.50 -2.64 -5.23
CA GLU A 128 -22.45 -3.09 -6.24
C GLU A 128 -22.23 -2.45 -7.61
N PHE A 129 -21.79 -1.19 -7.68
CA PHE A 129 -21.61 -0.49 -8.96
C PHE A 129 -20.68 -1.24 -9.95
N PRO A 130 -19.51 -1.78 -9.55
CA PRO A 130 -18.67 -2.58 -10.46
C PRO A 130 -19.36 -3.84 -11.00
N LYS A 131 -20.29 -4.44 -10.23
CA LYS A 131 -21.07 -5.61 -10.69
C LYS A 131 -22.09 -5.20 -11.75
N LYS A 132 -22.79 -4.08 -11.50
CA LYS A 132 -23.72 -3.47 -12.47
C LYS A 132 -22.99 -3.09 -13.76
N LEU A 133 -21.83 -2.44 -13.64
CA LEU A 133 -20.99 -2.07 -14.78
C LEU A 133 -20.54 -3.30 -15.57
N ARG A 134 -20.18 -4.40 -14.91
CA ARG A 134 -19.78 -5.64 -15.59
C ARG A 134 -20.91 -6.18 -16.46
N PHE A 135 -22.13 -6.24 -15.90
CA PHE A 135 -23.30 -6.71 -16.65
C PHE A 135 -23.63 -5.78 -17.83
N ILE A 136 -23.50 -4.47 -17.64
CA ILE A 136 -23.62 -3.47 -18.71
C ILE A 136 -22.61 -3.75 -19.83
N CYS A 137 -21.34 -3.97 -19.49
CA CYS A 137 -20.30 -4.30 -20.47
C CYS A 137 -20.56 -5.62 -21.21
N GLU A 138 -21.19 -6.61 -20.56
CA GLU A 138 -21.56 -7.87 -21.22
C GLU A 138 -22.66 -7.67 -22.28
N ILE A 139 -23.65 -6.82 -21.99
CA ILE A 139 -24.77 -6.55 -22.89
C ILE A 139 -24.37 -5.62 -24.04
N ALA A 140 -23.55 -4.61 -23.74
CA ALA A 140 -23.09 -3.60 -24.70
C ALA A 140 -22.05 -4.13 -25.70
N GLY A 141 -21.88 -5.45 -25.81
CA GLY A 141 -20.81 -6.07 -26.58
C GLY A 141 -19.44 -5.69 -26.01
N ALA A 142 -18.38 -6.37 -26.43
CA ALA A 142 -17.03 -6.01 -26.01
C ALA A 142 -16.64 -4.64 -26.59
N GLY A 143 -17.10 -3.54 -25.96
CA GLY A 143 -16.59 -2.18 -26.09
C GLY A 143 -15.18 -2.09 -25.52
N GLY A 144 -14.30 -3.00 -25.95
CA GLY A 144 -12.93 -3.19 -25.54
C GLY A 144 -12.68 -3.24 -24.02
N PRO A 145 -11.41 -3.38 -23.64
CA PRO A 145 -10.95 -2.99 -22.29
C PRO A 145 -11.31 -1.54 -21.92
N ASN A 146 -11.59 -0.67 -22.89
CA ASN A 146 -11.82 0.77 -22.70
C ASN A 146 -13.12 1.12 -21.95
N LEU A 147 -14.27 0.51 -22.26
CA LEU A 147 -15.54 0.85 -21.58
C LEU A 147 -15.49 0.48 -20.09
N TRP A 148 -14.94 -0.68 -19.77
CA TRP A 148 -14.74 -1.13 -18.39
C TRP A 148 -13.83 -0.18 -17.62
N GLU A 149 -12.68 0.19 -18.20
CA GLU A 149 -11.75 1.14 -17.58
C GLU A 149 -12.36 2.52 -17.40
N LEU A 150 -13.05 3.05 -18.41
CA LEU A 150 -13.74 4.34 -18.31
C LEU A 150 -14.81 4.31 -17.23
N GLY A 151 -15.68 3.29 -17.23
CA GLY A 151 -16.76 3.12 -16.26
C GLY A 151 -16.26 2.95 -14.83
N LEU A 152 -15.22 2.14 -14.61
CA LEU A 152 -14.63 1.96 -13.28
C LEU A 152 -14.04 3.25 -12.72
N ASN A 153 -13.48 4.11 -13.58
CA ASN A 153 -12.91 5.39 -13.18
C ASN A 153 -13.99 6.46 -12.88
N LEU A 154 -15.26 6.25 -13.26
CA LEU A 154 -16.33 7.23 -13.02
C LEU A 154 -16.61 7.42 -11.53
N LEU A 155 -16.85 6.32 -10.81
CA LEU A 155 -17.27 6.39 -9.42
C LEU A 155 -16.22 7.09 -8.52
N PRO A 156 -14.91 6.74 -8.57
CA PRO A 156 -13.89 7.46 -7.82
C PRO A 156 -13.81 8.95 -8.18
N ARG A 157 -13.91 9.30 -9.47
CA ARG A 157 -13.86 10.71 -9.93
C ARG A 157 -15.05 11.51 -9.41
N LYS A 158 -16.26 10.95 -9.50
CA LYS A 158 -17.48 11.60 -9.01
C LYS A 158 -17.50 11.69 -7.48
N LEU A 159 -17.04 10.65 -6.79
CA LEU A 159 -16.89 10.66 -5.33
C LEU A 159 -15.90 11.75 -4.90
N PHE A 160 -14.76 11.88 -5.59
CA PHE A 160 -13.77 12.93 -5.31
C PHE A 160 -14.35 14.36 -5.39
N LEU A 161 -15.31 14.59 -6.29
CA LEU A 161 -16.03 15.87 -6.39
C LEU A 161 -17.07 16.07 -5.28
N ALA A 162 -17.54 14.99 -4.66
CA ALA A 162 -18.46 15.01 -3.51
C ALA A 162 -17.67 15.12 -2.19
N SER A 163 -16.99 16.26 -1.98
CA SER A 163 -16.06 16.48 -0.87
C SER A 163 -16.68 16.20 0.51
N GLN A 164 -17.93 16.62 0.73
CA GLN A 164 -18.64 16.40 2.01
C GLN A 164 -18.75 14.91 2.39
N ILE A 165 -18.97 14.03 1.41
CA ILE A 165 -19.04 12.58 1.64
C ILE A 165 -17.63 12.08 1.97
N CYS A 166 -16.64 12.47 1.16
CA CYS A 166 -15.25 12.09 1.38
C CYS A 166 -14.74 12.50 2.77
N ASP A 167 -15.08 13.71 3.21
CA ASP A 167 -14.69 14.23 4.51
C ASP A 167 -15.33 13.44 5.65
N LYS A 168 -16.64 13.14 5.56
CA LYS A 168 -17.34 12.34 6.58
C LYS A 168 -16.77 10.91 6.65
N VAL A 169 -16.50 10.27 5.51
CA VAL A 169 -15.87 8.94 5.46
C VAL A 169 -14.46 8.98 6.04
N ARG A 170 -13.66 10.00 5.70
CA ARG A 170 -12.31 10.19 6.27
C ARG A 170 -12.37 10.34 7.79
N THR A 171 -13.24 11.21 8.31
CA THR A 171 -13.42 11.38 9.76
C THR A 171 -13.81 10.06 10.43
N PHE A 172 -14.71 9.29 9.81
CA PHE A 172 -15.08 7.98 10.33
C PHE A 172 -13.90 7.00 10.36
N ILE A 173 -13.11 6.91 9.28
CA ILE A 173 -11.91 6.05 9.22
C ILE A 173 -10.94 6.42 10.34
N LEU A 174 -10.63 7.72 10.51
CA LEU A 174 -9.72 8.18 11.56
C LEU A 174 -10.25 7.87 12.97
N LEU A 175 -11.55 8.05 13.18
CA LEU A 175 -12.21 7.68 14.44
C LEU A 175 -12.11 6.18 14.72
N ARG A 176 -12.36 5.32 13.71
CA ARG A 176 -12.26 3.87 13.85
C ARG A 176 -10.85 3.38 14.11
N VAL A 177 -9.85 4.00 13.50
CA VAL A 177 -8.44 3.71 13.82
C VAL A 177 -8.13 4.09 15.26
N THR A 178 -8.64 5.24 15.73
CA THR A 178 -8.47 5.67 17.12
C THR A 178 -9.16 4.70 18.09
N ASP A 179 -10.40 4.30 17.81
CA ASP A 179 -11.13 3.28 18.57
C ASP A 179 -10.33 1.96 18.64
N GLN A 180 -9.72 1.54 17.53
CA GLN A 180 -8.87 0.35 17.48
C GLN A 180 -7.63 0.49 18.38
N ARG A 181 -6.95 1.66 18.40
CA ARG A 181 -5.79 1.93 19.28
C ARG A 181 -6.16 1.89 20.76
N LEU A 182 -7.39 2.26 21.08
CA LEU A 182 -7.99 2.20 22.41
C LEU A 182 -8.52 0.79 22.76
N GLY A 183 -8.38 -0.19 21.86
CA GLY A 183 -8.84 -1.57 22.10
C GLY A 183 -10.36 -1.75 22.01
N LYS A 184 -11.09 -0.79 21.43
CA LYS A 184 -12.54 -0.91 21.22
C LYS A 184 -12.82 -1.85 20.03
N PRO A 185 -13.97 -2.54 20.03
CA PRO A 185 -14.37 -3.36 18.89
C PRO A 185 -14.61 -2.49 17.65
N VAL A 186 -13.99 -2.86 16.53
CA VAL A 186 -14.12 -2.17 15.24
C VAL A 186 -14.48 -3.20 14.17
N ASN A 187 -15.44 -2.85 13.31
CA ASN A 187 -15.75 -3.64 12.13
C ASN A 187 -14.64 -3.47 11.09
N MET A 188 -13.72 -4.42 11.03
CA MET A 188 -12.56 -4.37 10.14
C MET A 188 -12.93 -4.46 8.67
N SER A 189 -13.96 -5.25 8.30
CA SER A 189 -14.35 -5.36 6.88
C SER A 189 -14.94 -4.06 6.36
N GLN A 190 -15.75 -3.37 7.16
CA GLN A 190 -16.26 -2.04 6.78
C GLN A 190 -15.12 -1.01 6.69
N LEU A 191 -14.18 -1.02 7.64
CA LEU A 191 -13.02 -0.13 7.60
C LEU A 191 -12.20 -0.36 6.33
N GLU A 192 -11.92 -1.62 5.98
CA GLU A 192 -11.21 -2.00 4.76
C GLU A 192 -11.95 -1.56 3.48
N ASN A 193 -13.26 -1.80 3.41
CA ASN A 193 -14.09 -1.41 2.26
C ASN A 193 -14.12 0.11 2.06
N LEU A 194 -14.28 0.88 3.13
CA LEU A 194 -14.25 2.35 3.07
C LEU A 194 -12.85 2.87 2.67
N MET A 195 -11.78 2.28 3.22
CA MET A 195 -10.41 2.64 2.85
C MET A 195 -10.08 2.29 1.39
N TYR A 196 -10.66 1.21 0.86
CA TYR A 196 -10.48 0.80 -0.52
C TYR A 196 -10.99 1.87 -1.51
N MET A 197 -12.00 2.66 -1.12
CA MET A 197 -12.50 3.78 -1.92
C MET A 197 -11.41 4.82 -2.25
N PHE A 198 -10.47 5.01 -1.31
CA PHE A 198 -9.41 6.01 -1.42
C PHE A 198 -8.10 5.49 -2.04
N ARG A 199 -8.07 4.25 -2.55
CA ARG A 199 -6.91 3.72 -3.29
C ARG A 199 -6.81 4.22 -4.72
N TRP A 200 -7.91 4.73 -5.25
CA TRP A 200 -8.02 5.17 -6.64
C TRP A 200 -7.24 6.47 -6.89
N ASN A 201 -6.79 6.65 -8.13
CA ASN A 201 -5.85 7.71 -8.52
C ASN A 201 -6.17 9.11 -7.95
N PRO A 202 -7.41 9.65 -8.03
CA PRO A 202 -7.71 10.99 -7.53
C PRO A 202 -7.37 11.19 -6.04
N PHE A 203 -7.57 10.14 -5.23
CA PHE A 203 -7.34 10.18 -3.79
C PHE A 203 -5.89 9.89 -3.42
N ARG A 204 -5.28 8.92 -4.09
CA ARG A 204 -3.89 8.54 -3.86
C ARG A 204 -2.96 9.70 -4.21
N ASP A 205 -3.14 10.30 -5.38
CA ASP A 205 -2.24 11.33 -5.91
C ASP A 205 -2.36 12.65 -5.10
N SER A 206 -3.51 12.90 -4.48
CA SER A 206 -3.72 14.05 -3.58
C SER A 206 -3.28 13.81 -2.13
N GLY A 207 -2.94 12.58 -1.76
CA GLY A 207 -2.62 12.23 -0.37
C GLY A 207 -3.81 12.41 0.59
N PHE A 208 -5.04 12.32 0.09
CA PHE A 208 -6.28 12.71 0.79
C PHE A 208 -6.43 12.11 2.20
N LEU A 209 -6.09 10.82 2.34
CA LEU A 209 -6.16 10.11 3.61
C LEU A 209 -4.79 10.05 4.33
N LYS A 210 -3.67 10.05 3.60
CA LYS A 210 -2.32 9.87 4.17
C LYS A 210 -1.99 10.97 5.18
N LYS A 211 -2.07 12.24 4.78
CA LYS A 211 -1.67 13.35 5.67
C LYS A 211 -2.54 13.45 6.93
N PRO A 212 -3.88 13.51 6.84
CA PRO A 212 -4.74 13.55 8.02
C PRO A 212 -4.57 12.34 8.94
N PHE A 213 -4.25 11.17 8.38
CA PHE A 213 -3.95 9.98 9.17
C PHE A 213 -2.64 10.11 9.97
N LEU A 214 -1.57 10.58 9.35
CA LEU A 214 -0.30 10.82 10.04
C LEU A 214 -0.44 11.92 11.10
N ASP A 215 -1.17 12.99 10.79
CA ASP A 215 -1.43 14.09 11.74
C ASP A 215 -2.24 13.59 12.95
N SER A 216 -3.34 12.86 12.72
CA SER A 216 -4.14 12.25 13.79
C SER A 216 -3.34 11.21 14.61
N THR A 217 -2.41 10.51 13.98
CA THR A 217 -1.51 9.58 14.67
C THR A 217 -0.51 10.31 15.56
N ALA A 218 0.05 11.42 15.07
CA ALA A 218 0.95 12.24 15.85
C ALA A 218 0.25 12.81 17.09
N GLU A 219 -0.95 13.37 16.91
CA GLU A 219 -1.76 13.90 18.02
C GLU A 219 -2.09 12.83 19.08
N PHE A 220 -2.49 11.64 18.62
CA PHE A 220 -2.81 10.53 19.51
C PHE A 220 -1.60 10.11 20.34
N TYR A 221 -0.46 9.84 19.70
CA TYR A 221 0.73 9.35 20.41
C TYR A 221 1.44 10.43 21.22
N ALA A 222 1.36 11.71 20.85
CA ALA A 222 1.87 12.80 21.68
C ALA A 222 1.10 12.91 23.00
N ALA A 223 -0.23 12.79 22.96
CA ALA A 223 -1.06 12.78 24.16
C ALA A 223 -0.82 11.52 25.01
N GLU A 224 -0.72 10.37 24.36
CA GLU A 224 -0.53 9.10 25.04
C GLU A 224 0.86 8.98 25.69
N ALA A 225 1.91 9.41 25.00
CA ALA A 225 3.28 9.43 25.52
C ALA A 225 3.35 10.22 26.83
N LYS A 226 2.77 11.43 26.86
CA LYS A 226 2.73 12.25 28.07
C LYS A 226 2.05 11.54 29.24
N GLN A 227 0.88 10.94 29.01
CA GLN A 227 0.15 10.22 30.04
C GLN A 227 0.94 9.02 30.59
N VAL A 228 1.55 8.22 29.70
CA VAL A 228 2.30 7.03 30.11
C VAL A 228 3.61 7.42 30.80
N LEU A 229 4.28 8.48 30.36
CA LEU A 229 5.49 9.00 31.03
C LEU A 229 5.22 9.43 32.47
N GLU A 230 4.09 10.13 32.70
CA GLU A 230 3.66 10.55 34.04
C GLU A 230 3.38 9.35 34.97
N GLN A 231 2.91 8.22 34.41
CA GLN A 231 2.58 7.01 35.17
C GLN A 231 3.76 6.03 35.32
N SER A 232 4.71 6.05 34.37
CA SER A 232 5.84 5.13 34.34
C SER A 232 6.87 5.47 35.41
N SER A 233 7.14 4.50 36.29
CA SER A 233 8.13 4.66 37.35
C SER A 233 9.56 4.50 36.84
N ASP A 234 9.78 3.69 35.80
CA ASP A 234 11.11 3.40 35.28
C ASP A 234 11.18 3.31 33.74
N LEU A 235 12.40 3.48 33.21
CA LEU A 235 12.70 3.46 31.78
C LEU A 235 12.39 2.10 31.10
N PRO A 236 12.74 0.93 31.69
CA PRO A 236 12.38 -0.37 31.11
C PRO A 236 10.89 -0.54 30.83
N GLN A 237 10.01 -0.14 31.76
CA GLN A 237 8.56 -0.24 31.57
C GLN A 237 8.08 0.62 30.41
N TYR A 238 8.62 1.84 30.29
CA TYR A 238 8.29 2.73 29.19
C TYR A 238 8.73 2.15 27.84
N LEU A 239 9.95 1.61 27.75
CA LEU A 239 10.46 1.01 26.51
C LEU A 239 9.62 -0.20 26.06
N LYS A 240 9.20 -1.07 26.99
CA LYS A 240 8.28 -2.18 26.68
C LYS A 240 6.95 -1.68 26.11
N TYR A 241 6.48 -0.55 26.63
CA TYR A 241 5.26 0.08 26.13
C TYR A 241 5.46 0.60 24.70
N VAL A 242 6.57 1.28 24.41
CA VAL A 242 6.90 1.77 23.06
C VAL A 242 7.00 0.61 22.07
N ASP A 243 7.76 -0.44 22.41
CA ASP A 243 7.91 -1.64 21.58
C ASP A 243 6.56 -2.27 21.23
N ARG A 244 5.68 -2.42 22.22
CA ARG A 244 4.32 -2.92 22.00
C ARG A 244 3.54 -2.04 21.03
N ARG A 245 3.56 -0.71 21.19
CA ARG A 245 2.82 0.22 20.31
C ARG A 245 3.36 0.21 18.88
N VAL A 246 4.69 0.19 18.71
CA VAL A 246 5.33 0.06 17.38
C VAL A 246 4.94 -1.26 16.72
N GLY A 247 4.92 -2.36 17.47
CA GLY A 247 4.48 -3.67 16.99
C GLY A 247 2.99 -3.71 16.60
N GLU A 248 2.12 -3.04 17.35
CA GLU A 248 0.68 -2.90 17.04
C GLU A 248 0.44 -2.11 15.75
N GLU A 249 1.18 -1.02 15.52
CA GLU A 249 1.09 -0.24 14.27
C GLU A 249 1.65 -1.01 13.07
N THR A 250 2.77 -1.73 13.25
CA THR A 250 3.34 -2.60 12.22
C THR A 250 2.34 -3.68 11.78
N LYS A 251 1.70 -4.36 12.74
CA LYS A 251 0.65 -5.35 12.44
C LYS A 251 -0.55 -4.72 11.74
N LYS A 252 -0.91 -3.49 12.10
CA LYS A 252 -2.00 -2.75 11.46
C LYS A 252 -1.70 -2.47 9.99
N CYS A 253 -0.47 -2.08 9.64
CA CYS A 253 -0.07 -1.89 8.24
C CYS A 253 -0.17 -3.17 7.40
N ILE A 254 0.13 -4.32 8.00
CA ILE A 254 -0.01 -5.63 7.33
C ILE A 254 -1.48 -5.93 7.04
N ASN A 255 -2.37 -5.68 8.02
CA ASN A 255 -3.79 -6.01 7.90
C ASN A 255 -4.57 -5.00 7.04
N LEU A 256 -4.12 -3.76 6.92
CA LEU A 256 -4.81 -2.69 6.19
C LEU A 256 -3.94 -2.19 5.03
N PRO A 257 -4.10 -2.73 3.81
CA PRO A 257 -3.11 -2.53 2.75
C PRO A 257 -3.08 -1.12 2.12
N LEU A 258 -3.86 -0.16 2.63
CA LEU A 258 -3.65 1.25 2.29
C LEU A 258 -2.50 1.83 3.12
N PHE A 259 -2.32 1.35 4.35
CA PHE A 259 -1.32 1.82 5.30
C PHE A 259 0.06 1.23 4.99
N SER A 260 0.13 0.07 4.33
CA SER A 260 1.42 -0.48 3.87
C SER A 260 2.15 0.44 2.89
N CYS A 261 1.43 1.28 2.13
CA CYS A 261 2.03 2.24 1.20
C CYS A 261 2.76 3.41 1.88
N PHE A 262 2.58 3.61 3.18
CA PHE A 262 3.24 4.66 3.95
C PHE A 262 3.61 4.18 5.37
N GLN A 263 3.97 2.90 5.48
CA GLN A 263 4.34 2.27 6.74
C GLN A 263 5.54 2.97 7.37
N ASP A 264 6.56 3.30 6.56
CA ASP A 264 7.79 3.93 7.07
C ASP A 264 7.49 5.29 7.68
N GLU A 265 6.69 6.13 7.01
CA GLU A 265 6.29 7.44 7.55
C GLU A 265 5.38 7.32 8.78
N LEU A 266 4.53 6.28 8.84
CA LEU A 266 3.74 6.00 10.03
C LEU A 266 4.63 5.64 11.21
N LEU A 267 5.57 4.71 11.03
CA LEU A 267 6.48 4.28 12.09
C LEU A 267 7.43 5.41 12.51
N GLU A 268 7.86 6.27 11.58
CA GLU A 268 8.61 7.48 11.89
C GLU A 268 7.82 8.41 12.82
N VAL A 269 6.53 8.67 12.52
CA VAL A 269 5.66 9.48 13.39
C VAL A 269 5.51 8.84 14.77
N VAL A 270 5.23 7.53 14.83
CA VAL A 270 5.06 6.81 16.10
C VAL A 270 6.34 6.88 16.94
N ASN A 271 7.50 6.60 16.35
CA ASN A 271 8.79 6.65 17.00
C ASN A 271 9.15 8.07 17.45
N ARG A 272 8.85 9.08 16.63
CA ARG A 272 9.08 10.49 16.98
C ARG A 272 8.28 10.88 18.22
N GLU A 273 6.97 10.63 18.23
CA GLU A 273 6.11 11.06 19.34
C GLU A 273 6.33 10.25 20.62
N LEU A 274 6.49 8.92 20.51
CA LEU A 274 6.67 8.07 21.69
C LEU A 274 8.08 8.13 22.27
N LEU A 275 9.11 8.27 21.42
CA LEU A 275 10.51 8.16 21.82
C LEU A 275 11.30 9.43 21.56
N GLY A 276 11.28 9.94 20.32
CA GLY A 276 12.14 11.06 19.89
C GLY A 276 11.97 12.33 20.71
N VAL A 277 10.73 12.79 20.93
CA VAL A 277 10.42 14.00 21.72
C VAL A 277 10.94 13.88 23.17
N HIS A 278 11.01 12.65 23.70
CA HIS A 278 11.30 12.38 25.10
C HIS A 278 12.67 11.72 25.33
N ALA A 279 13.44 11.47 24.28
CA ALA A 279 14.65 10.64 24.29
C ALA A 279 15.65 11.09 25.35
N ARG A 280 15.94 12.40 25.41
CA ARG A 280 16.86 12.98 26.39
C ARG A 280 16.37 12.80 27.83
N ALA A 281 15.11 13.15 28.11
CA ALA A 281 14.54 13.05 29.45
C ALA A 281 14.47 11.59 29.95
N LEU A 282 14.15 10.66 29.05
CA LEU A 282 14.13 9.22 29.33
C LEU A 282 15.51 8.71 29.74
N LEU A 283 16.55 9.05 28.97
CA LEU A 283 17.92 8.65 29.24
C LEU A 283 18.47 9.30 30.52
N GLU A 284 18.24 10.60 30.72
CA GLU A 284 18.65 11.30 31.94
C GLU A 284 18.05 10.67 33.22
N LYS A 285 16.82 10.16 33.15
CA LYS A 285 16.13 9.56 34.30
C LYS A 285 16.55 8.10 34.58
N GLY A 286 16.88 7.33 33.54
CA GLY A 286 16.95 5.86 33.67
C GLY A 286 18.23 5.19 33.17
N PHE A 287 19.09 5.90 32.42
CA PHE A 287 20.23 5.28 31.75
C PHE A 287 21.31 4.79 32.73
N GLU A 288 21.67 5.58 33.75
CA GLU A 288 22.65 5.18 34.78
C GLU A 288 22.23 3.87 35.46
N LYS A 289 20.95 3.80 35.89
CA LYS A 289 20.38 2.60 36.50
C LYS A 289 20.45 1.37 35.57
N LEU A 290 20.16 1.55 34.27
CA LEU A 290 20.28 0.46 33.28
C LEU A 290 21.72 -0.05 33.15
N MET A 291 22.69 0.86 33.13
CA MET A 291 24.11 0.51 33.02
C MET A 291 24.64 -0.21 34.27
N ASP A 292 24.14 0.16 35.45
CA ASP A 292 24.56 -0.40 36.73
C ASP A 292 23.90 -1.76 37.04
N GLU A 293 22.57 -1.84 36.89
CA GLU A 293 21.79 -3.05 37.23
C GLU A 293 21.88 -4.14 36.16
N ARG A 294 22.30 -3.80 34.94
CA ARG A 294 22.47 -4.73 33.80
C ARG A 294 21.24 -5.58 33.45
N PRO A 295 20.02 -5.04 33.36
CA PRO A 295 18.91 -5.77 32.75
C PRO A 295 19.14 -5.90 31.24
N TRP A 296 19.76 -7.00 30.81
CA TRP A 296 20.20 -7.24 29.43
C TRP A 296 19.07 -7.06 28.39
N GLU A 297 17.86 -7.51 28.69
CA GLU A 297 16.69 -7.33 27.82
C GLU A 297 16.34 -5.85 27.62
N ALA A 298 16.42 -5.04 28.69
CA ALA A 298 16.08 -3.63 28.61
C ALA A 298 17.15 -2.80 27.88
N LEU A 299 18.44 -3.13 28.06
CA LEU A 299 19.53 -2.49 27.32
C LEU A 299 19.44 -2.77 25.82
N ARG A 300 19.17 -4.03 25.43
CA ARG A 300 18.98 -4.42 24.04
C ARG A 300 17.76 -3.73 23.42
N MET A 301 16.61 -3.79 24.10
CA MET A 301 15.38 -3.14 23.64
C MET A 301 15.56 -1.62 23.51
N MET A 302 16.25 -0.96 24.44
CA MET A 302 16.58 0.45 24.33
C MET A 302 17.38 0.72 23.05
N TYR A 303 18.45 -0.04 22.82
CA TYR A 303 19.26 0.13 21.61
C TYR A 303 18.46 -0.11 20.33
N ASP A 304 17.70 -1.20 20.26
CA ASP A 304 16.90 -1.56 19.08
C ASP A 304 15.90 -0.45 18.74
N LEU A 305 15.15 0.05 19.74
CA LEU A 305 14.17 1.12 19.54
C LEU A 305 14.82 2.45 19.13
N PHE A 306 15.91 2.85 19.78
CA PHE A 306 16.62 4.08 19.43
C PHE A 306 17.30 3.98 18.07
N SER A 307 17.82 2.80 17.70
CA SER A 307 18.43 2.57 16.39
C SER A 307 17.39 2.66 15.28
N GLN A 308 16.25 1.97 15.43
CA GLN A 308 15.13 2.05 14.50
C GLN A 308 14.58 3.48 14.35
N ALA A 309 14.61 4.27 15.42
CA ALA A 309 14.17 5.66 15.42
C ALA A 309 15.25 6.65 14.92
N GLY A 310 16.47 6.21 14.59
CA GLY A 310 17.57 7.10 14.21
C GLY A 310 18.11 7.98 15.35
N LEU A 311 17.95 7.54 16.60
CA LEU A 311 18.26 8.29 17.83
C LEU A 311 19.54 7.80 18.54
N VAL A 312 20.38 6.97 17.91
CA VAL A 312 21.62 6.42 18.51
C VAL A 312 22.54 7.51 19.08
N CYS A 313 22.53 8.71 18.51
CA CYS A 313 23.28 9.86 19.04
C CYS A 313 22.91 10.21 20.50
N HIS A 314 21.66 10.01 20.91
CA HIS A 314 21.22 10.25 22.28
C HIS A 314 21.81 9.21 23.24
N ILE A 315 21.87 7.94 22.82
CA ILE A 315 22.54 6.88 23.60
C ILE A 315 24.03 7.20 23.73
N LYS A 316 24.67 7.63 22.65
CA LYS A 316 26.08 8.03 22.63
C LYS A 316 26.37 9.15 23.64
N ASP A 317 25.53 10.17 23.69
CA ASP A 317 25.68 11.29 24.63
C ASP A 317 25.43 10.84 26.08
N ALA A 318 24.41 10.03 26.33
CA ALA A 318 24.12 9.47 27.66
C ALA A 318 25.24 8.55 28.16
N LEU A 319 25.78 7.70 27.28
CA LEU A 319 26.92 6.83 27.57
C LEU A 319 28.16 7.66 27.93
N SER A 320 28.44 8.71 27.16
CA SER A 320 29.58 9.61 27.43
C SER A 320 29.43 10.26 28.81
N SER A 321 28.24 10.76 29.15
CA SER A 321 27.96 11.36 30.46
C SER A 321 28.11 10.35 31.60
N TYR A 322 27.58 9.14 31.44
CA TYR A 322 27.72 8.05 32.42
C TYR A 322 29.18 7.70 32.68
N ILE A 323 29.98 7.51 31.62
CA ILE A 323 31.39 7.18 31.77
C ILE A 323 32.13 8.33 32.48
N CYS A 324 31.88 9.60 32.12
CA CYS A 324 32.49 10.75 32.80
C CYS A 324 32.20 10.73 34.31
N GLN A 325 30.93 10.65 34.67
CA GLN A 325 30.48 10.73 36.07
C GLN A 325 31.03 9.56 36.90
N THR A 326 31.03 8.35 36.34
CA THR A 326 31.53 7.17 37.05
C THR A 326 33.04 7.19 37.19
N VAL A 327 33.80 7.64 36.18
CA VAL A 327 35.26 7.82 36.29
C VAL A 327 35.59 8.86 37.37
N GLU A 328 34.88 9.99 37.41
CA GLU A 328 35.08 10.99 38.46
C GLU A 328 34.79 10.45 39.87
N LYS A 329 33.77 9.60 40.03
CA LYS A 329 33.48 8.91 41.30
C LYS A 329 34.63 7.96 41.67
N ILE A 330 35.09 7.13 40.72
CA ILE A 330 36.20 6.18 40.91
C ILE A 330 37.50 6.90 41.30
N LEU A 331 37.80 8.05 40.69
CA LEU A 331 39.01 8.83 41.03
C LEU A 331 38.97 9.44 42.43
N LYS A 332 37.77 9.62 43.01
CA LYS A 332 37.58 10.16 44.37
C LYS A 332 37.53 9.05 45.44
N GLU A 333 37.15 7.84 45.06
CA GLU A 333 36.99 6.69 45.96
C GLU A 333 38.20 5.74 45.85
N GLU A 334 39.03 5.68 46.89
CA GLU A 334 40.16 4.73 46.98
C GLU A 334 39.64 3.29 47.11
N GLY A 335 39.33 2.63 45.99
CA GLY A 335 38.91 1.21 46.01
C GLY A 335 38.37 0.64 44.70
N SER A 336 37.92 1.48 43.76
CA SER A 336 37.31 1.01 42.51
C SER A 336 38.32 0.91 41.36
N SER A 337 38.38 -0.23 40.68
CA SER A 337 39.32 -0.45 39.56
C SER A 337 38.79 0.13 38.24
N LEU A 338 39.49 1.12 37.70
CA LEU A 338 39.20 1.71 36.38
C LEU A 338 39.24 0.67 35.24
N ALA A 339 40.09 -0.36 35.37
CA ALA A 339 40.20 -1.43 34.38
C ALA A 339 38.95 -2.34 34.37
N GLU A 340 38.40 -2.65 35.54
CA GLU A 340 37.16 -3.43 35.67
C GLU A 340 35.96 -2.66 35.13
N PHE A 341 35.87 -1.36 35.43
CA PHE A 341 34.84 -0.49 34.87
C PHE A 341 34.92 -0.41 33.33
N LYS A 342 36.12 -0.24 32.77
CA LYS A 342 36.34 -0.24 31.32
C LYS A 342 35.91 -1.56 30.68
N ALA A 343 36.28 -2.70 31.26
CA ALA A 343 35.87 -4.02 30.78
C ALA A 343 34.34 -4.21 30.84
N HIS A 344 33.70 -3.70 31.90
CA HIS A 344 32.25 -3.73 32.09
C HIS A 344 31.51 -2.95 31.00
N VAL A 345 31.88 -1.69 30.77
CA VAL A 345 31.26 -0.85 29.73
C VAL A 345 31.53 -1.41 28.34
N GLY A 346 32.75 -1.91 28.10
CA GLY A 346 33.10 -2.59 26.85
C GLY A 346 32.19 -3.78 26.57
N LYS A 347 31.98 -4.66 27.55
CA LYS A 347 31.08 -5.81 27.41
C LYS A 347 29.65 -5.40 27.05
N ILE A 348 29.13 -4.33 27.66
CA ILE A 348 27.78 -3.81 27.34
C ILE A 348 27.72 -3.37 25.87
N CYS A 349 28.73 -2.63 25.40
CA CYS A 349 28.79 -2.16 24.02
C CYS A 349 28.85 -3.32 23.02
N CYS A 350 29.72 -4.33 23.25
CA CYS A 350 29.82 -5.48 22.37
C CYS A 350 28.51 -6.30 22.35
N THR A 351 27.95 -6.59 23.53
CA THR A 351 26.89 -7.60 23.65
C THR A 351 25.48 -7.06 23.42
N TYR A 352 25.23 -5.79 23.76
CA TYR A 352 23.87 -5.23 23.79
C TYR A 352 23.64 -4.07 22.83
N PHE A 353 24.70 -3.41 22.34
CA PHE A 353 24.59 -2.34 21.36
C PHE A 353 24.97 -2.79 19.94
N ALA A 354 24.89 -4.11 19.69
CA ALA A 354 25.11 -4.73 18.38
C ALA A 354 26.39 -4.27 17.66
N GLU A 355 27.47 -4.00 18.41
CA GLU A 355 28.74 -3.52 17.86
C GLU A 355 28.59 -2.23 17.03
N ASP A 356 27.70 -1.32 17.48
CA ASP A 356 27.44 -0.05 16.79
C ASP A 356 28.74 0.78 16.67
N PRO A 357 29.19 1.10 15.44
CA PRO A 357 30.47 1.79 15.23
C PRO A 357 30.55 3.17 15.90
N LEU A 358 29.41 3.87 16.05
CA LEU A 358 29.37 5.19 16.69
C LEU A 358 29.63 5.06 18.19
N LEU A 359 29.03 4.06 18.83
CA LEU A 359 29.18 3.80 20.26
C LEU A 359 30.56 3.23 20.57
N GLU A 360 31.08 2.32 19.74
CA GLU A 360 32.45 1.81 19.85
C GLU A 360 33.49 2.93 19.73
N MET A 361 33.40 3.75 18.68
CA MET A 361 34.32 4.87 18.50
C MET A 361 34.28 5.82 19.70
N THR A 362 33.10 6.07 20.25
CA THR A 362 32.93 6.93 21.44
C THR A 362 33.61 6.31 22.66
N PHE A 363 33.38 5.02 22.91
CA PHE A 363 34.03 4.28 23.99
C PHE A 363 35.56 4.32 23.87
N HIS A 364 36.10 4.02 22.68
CA HIS A 364 37.54 4.03 22.44
C HIS A 364 38.17 5.40 22.63
N LYS A 365 37.63 6.44 21.97
CA LYS A 365 38.13 7.82 22.10
C LYS A 365 38.13 8.30 23.54
N PHE A 366 37.11 7.94 24.31
CA PHE A 366 36.98 8.37 25.69
C PHE A 366 38.08 7.77 26.58
N PHE A 367 38.28 6.46 26.52
CA PHE A 367 39.28 5.78 27.36
C PHE A 367 40.72 5.98 26.88
N GLU A 368 40.94 6.24 25.59
CA GLU A 368 42.25 6.68 25.06
C GLU A 368 42.63 8.06 25.61
N GLY A 369 41.68 9.00 25.67
CA GLY A 369 41.88 10.34 26.24
C GLY A 369 42.22 10.33 27.74
N LEU A 370 41.83 9.27 28.47
CA LEU A 370 42.15 9.06 29.89
C LEU A 370 43.50 8.35 30.12
N GLY A 371 44.27 8.05 29.07
CA GLY A 371 45.58 7.39 29.18
C GLY A 371 45.51 5.89 29.50
N VAL A 372 44.32 5.27 29.41
CA VAL A 372 44.14 3.82 29.60
C VAL A 372 44.35 3.13 28.25
N TYR A 373 45.62 2.92 27.86
CA TYR A 373 46.00 2.29 26.60
C TYR A 373 45.36 0.91 26.42
N VAL A 374 44.89 0.65 25.20
CA VAL A 374 44.44 -0.67 24.74
C VAL A 374 45.69 -1.45 24.34
N SER A 375 45.93 -2.62 24.93
CA SER A 375 46.93 -3.55 24.40
C SER A 375 46.46 -4.02 23.01
N PRO A 376 47.32 -4.05 21.96
CA PRO A 376 46.89 -4.29 20.57
C PRO A 376 46.26 -5.67 20.31
N GLY A 377 46.26 -6.58 21.28
CA GLY A 377 45.64 -7.91 21.20
C GLY A 377 44.40 -8.11 22.07
N SER A 378 43.99 -7.10 22.85
CA SER A 378 42.84 -7.17 23.76
C SER A 378 41.74 -6.22 23.29
N SER A 379 41.25 -6.44 22.07
CA SER A 379 39.95 -5.88 21.70
C SER A 379 38.89 -6.63 22.53
N PRO A 380 38.08 -5.95 23.36
CA PRO A 380 36.93 -6.60 24.00
C PRO A 380 35.88 -7.07 22.99
N PHE A 381 36.06 -6.74 21.70
CA PHE A 381 35.20 -7.07 20.57
C PHE A 381 35.68 -8.29 19.75
N ARG A 382 36.74 -9.00 20.19
CA ARG A 382 37.08 -10.33 19.63
C ARG A 382 36.74 -11.41 20.65
N ASP A 383 35.58 -12.02 20.49
CA ASP A 383 35.27 -13.27 21.17
C ASP A 383 35.98 -14.43 20.43
N PRO A 384 36.93 -15.15 21.06
CA PRO A 384 37.58 -16.31 20.45
C PRO A 384 36.61 -17.49 20.23
N SER A 385 35.41 -17.45 20.82
CA SER A 385 34.43 -18.55 20.75
C SER A 385 33.47 -18.48 19.56
N ALA A 386 33.43 -17.36 18.82
CA ALA A 386 32.56 -17.21 17.65
C ALA A 386 33.01 -18.05 16.44
N ASP A 387 34.29 -18.44 16.38
CA ASP A 387 34.84 -19.24 15.27
C ASP A 387 34.46 -20.73 15.33
N GLU A 388 33.94 -21.24 16.46
CA GLU A 388 33.54 -22.65 16.59
C GLU A 388 32.04 -22.91 16.36
N MET A 389 31.20 -21.86 16.31
CA MET A 389 29.74 -22.02 16.19
C MET A 389 29.21 -22.01 14.74
N TYR A 390 30.02 -21.64 13.75
CA TYR A 390 29.67 -21.61 12.32
C TYR A 390 30.08 -22.88 11.54
N ARG A 391 30.04 -24.06 12.17
CA ARG A 391 29.88 -25.32 11.43
C ARG A 391 28.39 -25.66 11.33
N SER A 392 27.70 -25.08 10.35
CA SER A 392 26.37 -25.53 9.94
C SER A 392 26.40 -26.99 9.46
N PRO A 393 25.45 -27.84 9.88
CA PRO A 393 24.99 -28.96 9.09
C PRO A 393 23.85 -28.51 8.17
N HIS A 394 23.95 -28.93 6.91
CA HIS A 394 22.90 -29.01 5.90
C HIS A 394 21.48 -29.13 6.45
N TRP A 395 20.57 -28.27 5.98
CA TRP A 395 19.19 -28.68 5.66
C TRP A 395 18.72 -27.98 4.39
N LEU A 396 18.48 -28.82 3.38
CA LEU A 396 17.69 -28.54 2.18
C LEU A 396 16.21 -28.50 2.58
N PHE A 397 15.49 -27.46 2.14
CA PHE A 397 14.16 -27.55 1.55
C PHE A 397 13.93 -26.34 0.65
#